data_AF-A0A0B7F9U2-F1
#
_entry.id   AF-A0A0B7F9U2-F1
#
_cell.length_a   1.000
_cell.length_b   1.000
_cell.length_c   1.000
_cell.angle_alpha   90.00
_cell.angle_beta   90.00
_cell.angle_gamma   90.00
#
_symmetry.space_group_name_H-M   'P 1'
#
loop_
_entity.id
_entity.type
_entity.pdbx_description
1 polymer ?
#
loop_
_entity_poly.entity_id
_entity_poly.type
_entity_poly.pdbx_seq_one_letter_code
_entity_poly.pdbx_strand_id
1 'polypeptide(L)'
;MHLFFENLVPNMVKHWIGEFKGIDQGKGTYKISKAAWTMIGVLTTQATQTIPLAFVGTLPDIAQDQGLYKAEAYSFWIQYLALILLKDMLPQKYYK
;
A
#
# COMPACT_ATOMS: atom_id res chain seq x y z
N MET A 1 -6.35 18.05 0.71
CA MET A 1 -6.59 16.60 0.53
C MET A 1 -6.02 15.73 1.67
N HIS A 2 -5.60 16.29 2.83
CA HIS A 2 -4.96 15.54 3.94
C HIS A 2 -5.80 14.37 4.46
N LEU A 3 -7.07 14.64 4.81
CA LEU A 3 -7.97 13.65 5.41
C LEU A 3 -8.27 12.45 4.50
N PHE A 4 -8.19 12.62 3.18
CA PHE A 4 -8.35 11.52 2.24
C PHE A 4 -7.22 10.51 2.40
N PHE A 5 -5.96 10.98 2.38
CA PHE A 5 -4.81 10.08 2.49
C PHE A 5 -4.62 9.52 3.89
N GLU A 6 -4.95 10.29 4.93
CA GLU A 6 -4.83 9.84 6.32
C GLU A 6 -5.86 8.77 6.69
N ASN A 7 -7.07 8.80 6.11
CA ASN A 7 -8.14 7.90 6.51
C ASN A 7 -8.44 6.82 5.46
N LEU A 8 -8.48 7.18 4.18
CA LEU A 8 -8.91 6.24 3.14
C LEU A 8 -7.80 5.24 2.81
N VAL A 9 -6.57 5.71 2.60
CA VAL A 9 -5.46 4.82 2.18
C VAL A 9 -5.17 3.74 3.22
N PRO A 10 -5.08 4.02 4.54
CA PRO A 10 -4.89 2.96 5.53
C PRO A 10 -6.05 1.97 5.56
N ASN A 11 -7.27 2.44 5.34
CA ASN A 11 -8.44 1.58 5.25
C ASN A 11 -8.40 0.67 4.01
N MET A 12 -7.92 1.18 2.88
CA MET A 12 -7.67 0.38 1.67
C MET A 12 -6.58 -0.68 1.91
N VAL A 13 -5.48 -0.31 2.57
CA VAL A 13 -4.43 -1.26 2.94
C VAL A 13 -5.00 -2.37 3.83
N LYS A 14 -5.71 -2.01 4.91
CA LYS A 14 -6.40 -2.97 5.79
C LYS A 14 -7.36 -3.87 5.01
N HIS A 15 -8.01 -3.33 3.99
CA HIS A 15 -8.93 -4.10 3.15
C HIS A 15 -8.19 -5.14 2.30
N TRP A 16 -7.08 -4.76 1.67
CA TRP A 16 -6.26 -5.69 0.87
C TRP A 16 -5.59 -6.78 1.69
N ILE A 17 -5.18 -6.51 2.93
CA ILE A 17 -4.56 -7.52 3.80
C ILE A 17 -5.58 -8.34 4.61
N GLY A 18 -6.87 -7.97 4.53
CA GLY A 18 -7.96 -8.68 5.21
C GLY A 18 -8.10 -8.38 6.70
N GLU A 19 -7.67 -7.19 7.13
CA GLU A 19 -7.78 -6.69 8.51
C GLU A 19 -8.84 -5.57 8.65
N PHE A 20 -9.60 -5.31 7.59
CA PHE A 20 -10.59 -4.24 7.59
C PHE A 20 -11.84 -4.62 8.38
N LYS A 21 -11.94 -4.11 9.61
CA LYS A 21 -13.17 -4.11 10.43
C LYS A 21 -13.81 -5.50 10.62
N GLY A 22 -13.03 -6.57 10.57
CA GLY A 22 -13.53 -7.95 10.69
C GLY A 22 -14.38 -8.43 9.52
N ILE A 23 -14.34 -7.72 8.38
CA ILE A 23 -15.04 -8.09 7.16
C ILE A 23 -14.08 -8.91 6.28
N ASP A 24 -14.52 -10.09 5.87
CA ASP A 24 -13.76 -10.95 4.96
C ASP A 24 -13.87 -10.47 3.50
N GLN A 25 -13.23 -11.20 2.58
CA GLN A 25 -13.28 -10.85 1.16
C GLN A 25 -14.60 -11.21 0.46
N GLY A 26 -15.52 -11.85 1.17
CA GLY A 26 -16.74 -12.44 0.62
C GLY A 26 -16.43 -13.29 -0.61
N LYS A 27 -17.11 -12.97 -1.73
CA LYS A 27 -16.90 -13.60 -3.04
C LYS A 27 -15.80 -12.92 -3.88
N GLY A 28 -15.14 -11.90 -3.32
CA GLY A 28 -14.05 -11.17 -3.95
C GLY A 28 -12.74 -11.95 -3.91
N THR A 29 -11.78 -11.50 -4.73
CA THR A 29 -10.42 -12.09 -4.82
C THR A 29 -9.34 -11.01 -4.69
N TYR A 30 -9.62 -9.95 -3.94
CA TYR A 30 -8.73 -8.79 -3.78
C TYR A 30 -7.75 -8.92 -2.60
N LYS A 31 -7.84 -9.99 -1.81
CA LYS A 31 -6.96 -10.16 -0.65
C LYS A 31 -5.56 -10.56 -1.09
N ILE A 32 -4.58 -9.78 -0.65
CA ILE A 32 -3.16 -10.02 -0.88
C ILE A 32 -2.68 -11.04 0.16
N SER A 33 -1.90 -12.03 -0.28
CA SER A 33 -1.32 -13.01 0.64
C SER A 33 -0.30 -12.33 1.55
N LYS A 34 -0.11 -12.87 2.77
CA LYS A 34 0.88 -12.31 3.71
C LYS A 34 2.29 -12.25 3.10
N ALA A 35 2.70 -13.29 2.37
CA ALA A 35 4.01 -13.32 1.71
C ALA A 35 4.15 -12.23 0.64
N ALA A 36 3.11 -12.02 -0.18
CA ALA A 36 3.08 -10.94 -1.17
C ALA A 36 3.13 -9.56 -0.50
N TRP A 37 2.37 -9.36 0.58
CA TRP A 37 2.39 -8.10 1.31
C TRP A 37 3.75 -7.80 1.95
N THR A 38 4.40 -8.79 2.55
CA THR A 38 5.78 -8.66 3.05
C THR A 38 6.75 -8.29 1.92
N MET A 39 6.62 -8.90 0.75
CA MET A 39 7.44 -8.54 -0.42
C MET A 39 7.19 -7.09 -0.88
N ILE A 40 5.95 -6.63 -0.90
CA ILE A 40 5.59 -5.23 -1.20
C ILE A 40 6.28 -4.26 -0.22
N GLY A 41 6.34 -4.62 1.07
CA GLY A 41 7.06 -3.86 2.09
C GLY A 41 8.53 -3.63 1.73
N VAL A 42 9.24 -4.71 1.43
CA VAL A 42 10.65 -4.68 1.02
C VAL A 42 10.85 -3.87 -0.26
N LEU A 43 10.01 -4.10 -1.27
CA LEU A 43 10.09 -3.39 -2.55
C LEU A 43 9.79 -1.89 -2.40
N THR A 44 8.92 -1.51 -1.47
CA THR A 44 8.63 -0.08 -1.16
C THR A 44 9.90 0.63 -0.68
N THR A 45 10.62 0.03 0.26
CA THR A 45 11.86 0.59 0.80
C THR A 45 12.93 0.68 -0.29
N GLN A 46 13.10 -0.39 -1.08
CA GLN A 46 14.07 -0.42 -2.18
C GLN A 46 13.75 0.61 -3.28
N ALA A 47 12.49 0.72 -3.68
CA ALA A 47 12.08 1.70 -4.69
C ALA A 47 12.38 3.12 -4.20
N THR A 48 12.06 3.42 -2.95
CA THR A 48 12.26 4.77 -2.38
C THR A 48 13.73 5.17 -2.32
N GLN A 49 14.66 4.23 -2.16
CA GLN A 49 16.10 4.51 -2.22
C GLN A 49 16.58 5.02 -3.59
N THR A 50 15.80 4.80 -4.65
CA THR A 50 16.11 5.28 -6.00
C THR A 50 15.39 6.58 -6.36
N ILE A 51 14.51 7.08 -5.47
CA ILE A 51 13.73 8.30 -5.67
C ILE A 51 14.48 9.47 -5.02
N PRO A 52 14.68 10.60 -5.72
CA PRO A 52 15.31 11.76 -5.13
C PRO A 52 14.52 12.31 -3.94
N LEU A 53 15.23 12.74 -2.89
CA LEU A 53 14.65 13.31 -1.66
C LEU A 53 13.72 14.52 -1.92
N ALA A 54 13.90 15.21 -3.05
CA ALA A 54 13.04 16.32 -3.48
C ALA A 54 11.58 15.90 -3.75
N PHE A 55 11.31 14.61 -3.97
CA PHE A 55 9.96 14.09 -4.23
C PHE A 55 9.30 13.52 -2.98
N VAL A 56 10.06 12.77 -2.17
CA VAL A 56 9.57 12.14 -0.94
C VAL A 56 10.72 11.85 0.00
N GLY A 57 10.47 11.93 1.31
CA GLY A 57 11.37 11.40 2.33
C GLY A 57 11.50 9.87 2.24
N THR A 58 12.35 9.30 3.09
CA THR A 58 12.45 7.83 3.21
C THR A 58 11.09 7.25 3.62
N LEU A 59 10.57 6.35 2.80
CA LEU A 59 9.38 5.56 3.12
C LEU A 59 9.84 4.26 3.79
N PRO A 60 9.38 3.97 5.02
CA PRO A 60 9.70 2.72 5.68
C PRO A 60 8.90 1.56 5.08
N ASP A 61 9.23 0.33 5.49
CA ASP A 61 8.55 -0.87 5.02
C ASP A 61 7.05 -0.78 5.36
N ILE A 62 6.18 -0.67 4.35
CA ILE A 62 4.74 -0.47 4.59
C ILE A 62 4.08 -1.70 5.24
N ALA A 63 4.68 -2.88 5.17
CA ALA A 63 4.13 -4.10 5.74
C ALA A 63 4.48 -4.26 7.23
N GLN A 64 5.63 -3.76 7.67
CA GLN A 64 6.07 -3.83 9.08
C GLN A 64 5.82 -2.52 9.83
N ASP A 65 6.08 -1.39 9.19
CA ASP A 65 6.17 -0.07 9.80
C ASP A 65 5.00 0.85 9.40
N GLN A 66 3.84 0.26 9.08
CA GLN A 66 2.65 1.00 8.64
C GLN A 66 2.26 2.12 9.63
N GLY A 67 2.51 1.95 10.93
CA GLY A 67 2.24 2.94 11.96
C GLY A 67 3.05 4.24 11.85
N LEU A 68 4.17 4.22 11.09
CA LEU A 68 4.99 5.41 10.83
C LEU A 68 4.46 6.25 9.67
N TYR A 69 3.57 5.69 8.83
CA TYR A 69 3.02 6.41 7.69
C TYR A 69 2.02 7.48 8.14
N LYS A 70 2.28 8.71 7.70
CA LYS A 70 1.35 9.85 7.79
C LYS A 70 0.69 10.12 6.44
N ALA A 71 -0.23 11.08 6.40
CA ALA A 71 -0.95 11.48 5.19
C ALA A 71 -0.02 11.70 3.98
N GLU A 72 1.12 12.38 4.18
CA GLU A 72 2.12 12.62 3.12
C GLU A 72 2.71 11.32 2.56
N ALA A 73 3.21 10.43 3.43
CA ALA A 73 3.76 9.13 3.04
C ALA A 73 2.73 8.26 2.32
N TYR A 74 1.51 8.20 2.84
CA TYR A 74 0.40 7.51 2.17
C TYR A 74 0.06 8.13 0.82
N SER A 75 0.06 9.46 0.73
CA SER A 75 -0.25 10.15 -0.52
C SER A 75 0.76 9.83 -1.61
N PHE A 76 2.05 9.78 -1.28
CA PHE A 76 3.08 9.45 -2.24
C PHE A 76 3.02 7.96 -2.62
N TRP A 77 2.94 7.09 -1.61
CA TRP A 77 2.92 5.65 -1.82
C TRP A 77 1.75 5.23 -2.71
N ILE A 78 0.52 5.70 -2.43
CA ILE A 78 -0.67 5.29 -3.20
C ILE A 78 -0.65 5.80 -4.65
N GLN A 79 -0.10 6.99 -4.89
CA GLN A 79 -0.10 7.62 -6.21
C GLN A 79 1.02 7.07 -7.11
N TYR A 80 2.21 6.83 -6.56
CA TYR A 80 3.40 6.54 -7.35
C TYR A 80 3.93 5.12 -7.23
N LEU A 81 3.77 4.48 -6.07
CA LEU A 81 4.35 3.15 -5.81
C LEU A 81 3.31 2.04 -5.90
N ALA A 82 2.14 2.23 -5.27
CA ALA A 82 1.13 1.19 -5.10
C ALA A 82 0.68 0.59 -6.42
N LEU A 83 0.44 1.39 -7.46
CA LEU A 83 0.00 0.90 -8.76
C LEU A 83 0.96 -0.13 -9.38
N ILE A 84 2.26 0.07 -9.20
CA ILE A 84 3.30 -0.81 -9.73
C ILE A 84 3.46 -2.02 -8.82
N LEU A 85 3.55 -1.78 -7.52
CA LEU A 85 3.76 -2.83 -6.50
C LEU A 85 2.56 -3.80 -6.40
N LEU A 86 1.35 -3.36 -6.75
CA LEU A 86 0.12 -4.15 -6.66
C LEU A 86 -0.30 -4.79 -7.98
N LYS A 87 0.36 -4.46 -9.11
CA LYS A 87 -0.07 -4.82 -10.48
C LYS A 87 -0.33 -6.32 -10.67
N ASP A 88 0.51 -7.16 -10.08
CA ASP A 88 0.42 -8.61 -10.19
C ASP A 88 -0.09 -9.29 -8.92
N MET A 89 -0.39 -8.49 -7.89
CA MET A 89 -0.89 -8.96 -6.58
C MET A 89 -2.41 -8.86 -6.49
N LEU A 90 -3.02 -7.95 -7.24
CA LEU A 90 -4.47 -7.81 -7.35
C LEU A 90 -5.00 -8.44 -8.65
N PRO A 91 -6.25 -8.92 -8.68
CA PRO A 91 -6.84 -9.51 -9.87
C PRO A 91 -6.79 -8.57 -11.09
N GLN A 92 -6.38 -9.10 -12.23
CA GLN A 92 -6.28 -8.38 -13.51
C GLN A 92 -7.58 -7.67 -13.94
N LYS A 93 -8.74 -8.14 -13.49
CA LYS A 93 -10.03 -7.48 -13.76
C LYS A 93 -10.11 -6.04 -13.24
N TYR A 94 -9.26 -5.66 -12.29
CA TYR A 94 -9.21 -4.30 -11.73
C TYR A 94 -8.26 -3.37 -12.49
N TYR A 95 -7.50 -3.88 -13.47
CA TYR A 95 -6.54 -3.14 -14.28
C TYR A 95 -6.91 -3.07 -15.78
N LYS A 96 -8.07 -3.65 -16.16
CA LYS A 96 -8.61 -3.62 -17.52
C LYS A 96 -9.54 -2.44 -17.73
#